data_AF-A0A354HTF6-F1
#
_entry.id   AF-A0A354HTF6-F1
#
_cell.length_a   1.000
_cell.length_b   1.000
_cell.length_c   1.000
_cell.angle_alpha   90.00
_cell.angle_beta   90.00
_cell.angle_gamma   90.00
#
_symmetry.space_group_name_H-M   'P 1'
#
loop_
_entity.id
_entity.type
_entity.pdbx_description
1 polymer ?
#
loop_
_entity_poly.entity_id
_entity_poly.type
_entity_poly.pdbx_seq_one_letter_code
_entity_poly.pdbx_strand_id
1 'polypeptide(L)' 'MKVLILTAVAGLMTVVGAALGSLAFQSSSGFVAAALGFAAGAMFYIVGDELIPHARNYHHYCATIGLVLGFIVGVLL' A
#
# COMPACT_ATOMS: atom_id res chain seq x y z
N MET A 1 -12.39 -4.10 21.11
CA MET A 1 -11.11 -4.85 21.21
C MET A 1 -10.75 -5.68 19.97
N LYS A 2 -11.69 -6.30 19.24
CA LYS A 2 -11.37 -7.14 18.06
C LYS A 2 -10.60 -6.41 16.95
N VAL A 3 -10.97 -5.16 16.64
CA VAL A 3 -10.30 -4.33 15.61
C VAL A 3 -8.84 -4.02 15.94
N LEU A 4 -8.51 -3.82 17.22
CA LEU A 4 -7.13 -3.59 17.67
C LEU A 4 -6.24 -4.82 17.45
N ILE A 5 -6.75 -6.02 17.72
CA ILE A 5 -5.99 -7.25 17.50
C ILE A 5 -5.80 -7.50 16.00
N LEU A 6 -6.83 -7.30 15.18
CA LEU A 6 -6.74 -7.46 13.73
C LEU A 6 -5.75 -6.49 13.07
N THR A 7 -5.79 -5.22 13.46
CA THR A 7 -4.85 -4.21 12.94
C THR A 7 -3.42 -4.45 13.43
N ALA A 8 -3.24 -4.90 14.67
CA ALA A 8 -1.92 -5.29 15.18
C ALA A 8 -1.34 -6.50 14.42
N VAL A 9 -2.15 -7.52 14.15
CA VAL A 9 -1.72 -8.71 13.37
C VAL A 9 -1.41 -8.32 11.92
N ALA A 10 -2.21 -7.44 11.31
CA ALA A 10 -1.95 -6.93 9.96
C ALA A 10 -0.62 -6.14 9.91
N GLY A 11 -0.35 -5.29 10.90
CA GLY A 11 0.93 -4.58 11.01
C GLY A 11 2.12 -5.52 11.25
N LEU A 12 1.91 -6.60 12.00
CA LEU A 12 2.95 -7.61 12.24
C LEU A 12 3.38 -8.30 10.94
N MET A 13 2.45 -8.51 10.00
CA MET A 13 2.77 -9.08 8.69
C MET A 13 3.73 -8.21 7.88
N THR A 14 3.66 -6.88 8.01
CA THR A 14 4.63 -5.97 7.38
C THR A 14 6.03 -6.17 7.94
N VAL A 15 6.17 -6.32 9.26
CA VAL A 15 7.46 -6.57 9.93
C VAL A 15 8.04 -7.91 9.50
N VAL A 16 7.21 -8.96 9.45
CA VAL A 16 7.63 -10.29 9.00
C VAL A 16 8.06 -10.26 7.52
N GLY A 17 7.28 -9.60 6.66
CA GLY A 17 7.61 -9.43 5.24
C GLY A 17 8.91 -8.65 5.04
N ALA A 18 9.15 -7.58 5.81
CA ALA A 18 10.39 -6.82 5.77
C ALA A 18 11.60 -7.63 6.25
N ALA A 19 11.45 -8.42 7.32
CA ALA A 19 12.51 -9.30 7.83
C ALA A 19 12.86 -10.39 6.79
N LEU A 20 11.87 -11.09 6.25
CA LEU A 20 12.07 -12.09 5.20
C LEU A 20 12.67 -11.47 3.93
N GLY A 21 12.20 -10.28 3.54
CA GLY A 21 12.78 -9.51 2.44
C GLY A 21 14.26 -9.22 2.67
N SER A 22 14.64 -8.67 3.83
CA SER A 22 16.03 -8.33 4.14
C SER A 22 16.99 -9.54 4.08
N LEU A 23 16.50 -10.75 4.38
CA LEU A 23 17.26 -11.98 4.31
C LEU A 23 17.33 -12.54 2.87
N ALA A 24 16.23 -12.50 2.13
CA ALA A 24 16.14 -13.05 0.78
C ALA A 24 16.77 -12.15 -0.31
N PHE A 25 16.80 -10.83 -0.09
CA PHE A 25 17.19 -9.85 -1.11
C PHE A 25 18.69 -9.54 -1.17
N GLN A 26 19.54 -10.20 -0.37
CA GLN A 26 21.00 -10.00 -0.41
C GLN A 26 21.66 -10.45 -1.74
N SER A 27 21.01 -11.31 -2.52
CA SER A 27 21.68 -12.00 -3.64
C SER A 27 21.34 -11.49 -5.05
N SER A 28 20.27 -10.71 -5.28
CA SER A 28 19.96 -10.21 -6.64
C SER A 28 19.01 -9.01 -6.66
N SER A 29 19.49 -7.89 -7.19
CA SER A 29 18.70 -6.66 -7.42
C SER A 29 17.53 -6.87 -8.38
N GLY A 30 17.63 -7.83 -9.31
CA GLY A 30 16.55 -8.14 -10.26
C GLY A 30 15.31 -8.73 -9.59
N PHE A 31 15.50 -9.58 -8.58
CA PHE A 31 14.38 -10.17 -7.83
C PHE A 31 13.68 -9.12 -6.95
N VAL A 32 14.46 -8.20 -6.35
CA VAL A 32 13.92 -7.04 -5.61
C VAL A 32 13.03 -6.19 -6.50
N ALA A 33 13.52 -5.84 -7.69
CA ALA A 33 12.78 -5.00 -8.64
C ALA A 33 11.47 -5.67 -9.09
N ALA A 34 11.49 -6.97 -9.36
CA ALA A 34 10.29 -7.73 -9.72
C ALA A 34 9.27 -7.78 -8.57
N ALA A 35 9.72 -8.03 -7.33
CA ALA A 35 8.86 -8.05 -6.15
C ALA A 35 8.26 -6.68 -5.84
N LEU A 36 9.05 -5.60 -5.95
CA LEU A 36 8.55 -4.22 -5.80
C LEU A 36 7.55 -3.85 -6.90
N GLY A 37 7.81 -4.24 -8.14
CA GLY A 37 6.87 -4.05 -9.25
C GLY A 37 5.54 -4.77 -9.02
N PHE A 38 5.60 -6.00 -8.51
CA PHE A 38 4.40 -6.76 -8.13
C PHE A 38 3.64 -6.09 -6.98
N ALA A 39 4.33 -5.64 -5.93
CA ALA A 39 3.72 -4.92 -4.80
C ALA A 39 3.07 -3.60 -5.24
N ALA A 40 3.73 -2.84 -6.12
CA ALA A 40 3.17 -1.61 -6.69
C ALA A 40 1.88 -1.90 -7.48
N GLY A 41 1.88 -2.95 -8.33
CA GLY A 41 0.70 -3.36 -9.09
C GLY A 41 -0.49 -3.74 -8.20
N ALA A 42 -0.25 -4.52 -7.13
CA ALA A 42 -1.29 -4.88 -6.18
C ALA A 42 -1.89 -3.65 -5.48
N MET A 43 -1.07 -2.68 -5.07
CA MET A 43 -1.55 -1.44 -4.46
C MET A 43 -2.34 -0.56 -5.44
N PHE A 44 -1.93 -0.46 -6.70
CA PHE A 44 -2.70 0.27 -7.72
C PHE A 44 -4.08 -0.36 -7.95
N TYR A 45 -4.18 -1.69 -7.95
CA TYR A 45 -5.46 -2.39 -8.05
C TYR A 45 -6.39 -2.08 -6.87
N ILE A 46 -5.88 -2.24 -5.63
CA ILE A 46 -6.66 -2.00 -4.41
C ILE A 46 -7.13 -0.54 -4.33
N VAL A 47 -6.25 0.41 -4.70
CA VAL A 47 -6.62 1.83 -4.70
C VAL A 47 -7.74 2.10 -5.73
N GLY A 48 -7.60 1.56 -6.94
CA GLY A 48 -8.55 1.76 -8.03
C GLY A 48 -9.93 1.16 -7.76
N ASP A 49 -9.96 -0.09 -7.31
CA ASP A 49 -11.19 -0.90 -7.23
C ASP A 49 -11.89 -0.82 -5.87
N GLU A 50 -11.15 -0.59 -4.79
CA GLU A 50 -11.72 -0.48 -3.45
C GLU A 50 -11.69 0.95 -2.90
N LEU A 51 -10.52 1.60 -2.79
CA LEU A 51 -10.42 2.88 -2.05
C LEU A 51 -11.13 4.04 -2.76
N ILE A 52 -10.92 4.23 -4.07
CA ILE A 52 -11.52 5.34 -4.83
C ILE A 52 -13.06 5.27 -4.82
N PRO A 53 -13.70 4.13 -5.17
CA PRO A 53 -15.15 4.05 -5.13
C PRO A 53 -15.69 4.16 -3.70
N HIS A 54 -15.02 3.57 -2.71
CA HIS A 54 -15.44 3.68 -1.31
C HIS A 54 -15.38 5.13 -0.81
N ALA A 55 -14.31 5.87 -1.12
CA ALA A 55 -14.18 7.28 -0.74
C ALA A 55 -15.24 8.17 -1.42
N ARG A 56 -15.53 7.92 -2.71
CA ARG A 56 -16.57 8.66 -3.46
C ARG A 56 -17.98 8.42 -2.92
N ASN A 57 -18.27 7.24 -2.35
CA ASN A 57 -19.57 6.93 -1.75
C ASN A 57 -19.86 7.76 -0.49
N TYR A 58 -18.83 8.17 0.25
CA TYR A 58 -19.01 9.04 1.41
C TYR A 58 -19.11 10.53 1.01
N HIS A 59 -18.07 11.08 0.36
CA HIS A 59 -18.02 12.49 -0.03
C HIS A 59 -17.20 12.69 -1.30
N HIS A 60 -17.87 12.94 -2.42
CA HIS A 60 -17.26 13.04 -3.75
C HIS A 60 -16.17 14.12 -3.85
N TYR A 61 -16.44 15.34 -3.36
CA TYR A 61 -15.49 16.46 -3.44
C TYR A 61 -14.24 16.26 -2.56
N CYS A 62 -14.41 15.89 -1.28
CA CYS A 62 -13.26 15.65 -0.39
C CYS A 62 -12.41 14.46 -0.85
N ALA A 63 -13.03 13.40 -1.39
CA ALA A 63 -12.30 12.24 -1.90
C ALA A 63 -11.40 12.62 -3.09
N THR A 64 -11.91 13.40 -4.04
CA THR A 64 -11.12 13.84 -5.20
C THR A 64 -10.00 14.80 -4.79
N ILE A 65 -10.26 15.75 -3.89
CA ILE A 65 -9.22 16.69 -3.41
C ILE A 65 -8.12 15.93 -2.66
N GLY A 66 -8.48 14.99 -1.78
CA GLY A 66 -7.53 14.16 -1.05
C GLY A 66 -6.68 13.27 -1.97
N LEU A 67 -7.29 12.67 -3.00
CA LEU A 67 -6.58 11.86 -3.98
C LEU A 67 -5.58 12.70 -4.81
N VAL A 68 -5.99 13.88 -5.29
CA VAL A 68 -5.12 14.76 -6.07
C VAL A 68 -3.96 15.28 -5.22
N LEU A 69 -4.24 15.76 -3.99
CA LEU A 69 -3.19 16.21 -3.09
C LEU A 69 -2.22 15.09 -2.71
N GLY A 70 -2.75 13.90 -2.38
CA GLY A 70 -1.92 12.74 -2.06
C GLY A 70 -1.03 12.30 -3.22
N PHE A 71 -1.56 12.33 -4.45
CA PHE A 71 -0.77 12.02 -5.65
C PHE A 71 0.33 13.06 -5.90
N ILE A 72 0.04 14.37 -5.76
CA ILE A 72 1.03 15.44 -5.92
C ILE A 72 2.15 15.30 -4.87
N VAL A 73 1.79 15.10 -3.60
CA VAL A 73 2.78 14.92 -2.52
C VAL A 73 3.61 13.66 -2.74
N GLY A 74 2.98 12.56 -3.17
CA GLY A 74 3.68 11.29 -3.41
C GLY A 74 4.62 11.30 -4.62
N VAL A 75 4.37 12.14 -5.63
CA VAL A 75 5.30 12.33 -6.76
C VAL A 75 6.44 13.29 -6.42
N LEU A 76 6.20 14.24 -5.50
CA LEU A 76 7.19 15.24 -5.11
C LEU A 76 8.21 14.71 -4.09
N LEU A 77 7.80 13.79 -3.21
CA LEU A 77 8.63 13.15 -2.18
C LEU A 77 9.47 12.02 -2.80
#